data_AF-A0A821YG49-F1
#
_entry.id   AF-A0A821YG49-F1
#
_cell.length_a   1.000
_cell.length_b   1.000
_cell.length_c   1.000
_cell.angle_alpha   90.00
_cell.angle_beta   90.00
_cell.angle_gamma   90.00
#
_symmetry.space_group_name_H-M   'P 1'
#
loop_
_entity.id
_entity.type
_entity.pdbx_description
1 polymer ?
#
loop_
_entity_poly.entity_id
_entity_poly.type
_entity_poly.pdbx_seq_one_letter_code
_entity_poly.pdbx_strand_id
1 'polypeptide(L)'
;SVTTTNDDRNIVNYLQPIANISDIETYANKLFEAKSDLTGFTTQQILLLDYKTSVFNNQIWGIGVAETWHPSYLLEHQDDLLQEMAKEKTNSNLTGILFSIIDILKEKNLMLIPGEPENTVIRAAFNVDVVDQIADLGPRMSRKKQIIPPLEEYFKNNP
;
A
#
# COMPACT_ATOMS: atom_id res chain seq x y z
N SER A 1 -7.03 13.01 -4.07
CA SER A 1 -5.82 12.79 -3.25
C SER A 1 -5.34 14.11 -2.65
N VAL A 2 -4.74 14.08 -1.45
CA VAL A 2 -4.06 15.25 -0.82
C VAL A 2 -2.84 15.75 -1.62
N THR A 3 -2.49 15.06 -2.71
CA THR A 3 -1.42 15.46 -3.64
C THR A 3 -1.93 16.21 -4.87
N THR A 4 -3.24 16.30 -5.11
CA THR A 4 -3.82 16.94 -6.31
C THR A 4 -3.81 18.46 -6.19
N THR A 5 -3.32 19.14 -7.23
CA THR A 5 -3.20 20.60 -7.35
C THR A 5 -4.27 21.20 -8.26
N ASN A 6 -4.35 22.54 -8.34
CA ASN A 6 -5.26 23.22 -9.27
C ASN A 6 -4.85 22.99 -10.74
N ASP A 7 -3.56 22.84 -11.02
CA ASP A 7 -3.05 22.57 -12.36
C ASP A 7 -3.52 21.20 -12.86
N ASP A 8 -3.49 20.18 -11.99
CA ASP A 8 -4.04 18.85 -12.31
C ASP A 8 -5.51 18.93 -12.74
N ARG A 9 -6.31 19.77 -12.06
CA ARG A 9 -7.74 19.96 -12.37
C ARG A 9 -7.95 20.64 -13.72
N ASN A 10 -7.15 21.67 -14.00
CA ASN A 10 -7.23 22.39 -15.26
C ASN A 10 -6.84 21.52 -16.45
N ILE A 11 -5.79 20.68 -16.28
CA ILE A 11 -5.33 19.76 -17.31
C ILE A 11 -6.39 18.71 -17.63
N VAL A 12 -7.11 18.18 -16.64
CA VAL A 12 -8.20 17.21 -16.87
C VAL A 12 -9.29 17.83 -17.78
N ASN A 13 -9.72 19.05 -17.50
CA ASN A 13 -10.74 19.74 -18.31
C ASN A 13 -10.27 19.99 -19.75
N TYR A 14 -8.97 20.26 -19.93
CA TYR A 14 -8.38 20.43 -21.26
C TYR A 14 -8.28 19.11 -22.05
N LEU A 15 -7.90 18.01 -21.38
CA LEU A 15 -7.70 16.71 -22.02
C LEU A 15 -9.03 15.99 -22.31
N GLN A 16 -10.07 16.21 -21.53
CA GLN A 16 -11.37 15.55 -21.67
C GLN A 16 -11.94 15.60 -23.11
N PRO A 17 -12.08 16.78 -23.77
CA PRO A 17 -12.58 16.83 -25.14
C PRO A 17 -11.62 16.20 -26.16
N ILE A 18 -10.31 16.28 -25.93
CA ILE A 18 -9.29 15.69 -26.81
C ILE A 18 -9.37 14.15 -26.80
N ALA A 19 -9.63 13.58 -25.63
CA ALA A 19 -9.78 12.14 -25.44
C ALA A 19 -11.19 11.61 -25.81
N ASN A 20 -12.11 12.47 -26.26
CA ASN A 20 -13.51 12.14 -26.53
C ASN A 20 -14.23 11.50 -25.33
N ILE A 21 -13.93 11.95 -24.12
CA ILE A 21 -14.57 11.47 -22.88
C ILE A 21 -15.76 12.38 -22.57
N SER A 22 -16.98 11.84 -22.66
CA SER A 22 -18.21 12.60 -22.40
C SER A 22 -18.47 12.86 -20.91
N ASP A 23 -18.06 11.92 -20.05
CA ASP A 23 -18.22 11.99 -18.59
C ASP A 23 -16.94 11.51 -17.91
N ILE A 24 -16.22 12.46 -17.33
CA ILE A 24 -14.94 12.22 -16.66
C ILE A 24 -15.09 11.41 -15.37
N GLU A 25 -16.19 11.58 -14.64
CA GLU A 25 -16.42 10.86 -13.38
C GLU A 25 -16.72 9.40 -13.67
N THR A 26 -17.62 9.11 -14.62
CA THR A 26 -17.92 7.74 -15.03
C THR A 26 -16.67 7.05 -15.59
N TYR A 27 -15.87 7.75 -16.40
CA TYR A 27 -14.62 7.21 -16.93
C TYR A 27 -13.59 6.92 -15.83
N ALA A 28 -13.40 7.85 -14.89
CA ALA A 28 -12.50 7.67 -13.76
C ALA A 28 -12.94 6.49 -12.89
N ASN A 29 -14.24 6.35 -12.60
CA ASN A 29 -14.76 5.23 -11.83
C ASN A 29 -14.48 3.88 -12.50
N LYS A 30 -14.67 3.77 -13.81
CA LYS A 30 -14.32 2.55 -14.57
C LYS A 30 -12.83 2.25 -14.54
N LEU A 31 -11.97 3.27 -14.61
CA LEU A 31 -10.52 3.08 -14.47
C LEU A 31 -10.15 2.60 -13.07
N PHE A 32 -10.76 3.16 -12.02
CA PHE A 32 -10.51 2.73 -10.65
C PHE A 32 -11.01 1.32 -10.37
N GLU A 33 -12.18 0.96 -10.88
CA GLU A 33 -12.73 -0.40 -10.79
C GLU A 33 -11.82 -1.40 -11.51
N ALA A 34 -11.43 -1.13 -12.75
CA ALA A 34 -10.52 -1.99 -13.52
C ALA A 34 -9.13 -2.11 -12.88
N LYS A 35 -8.61 -1.04 -12.27
CA LYS A 35 -7.33 -1.08 -11.52
C LYS A 35 -7.45 -1.88 -10.22
N SER A 36 -8.63 -1.84 -9.60
CA SER A 36 -8.92 -2.54 -8.34
C SER A 36 -9.26 -4.01 -8.53
N ASP A 37 -9.49 -4.44 -9.77
CA ASP A 37 -9.72 -5.84 -10.12
C ASP A 37 -8.42 -6.62 -10.08
N LEU A 38 -8.25 -7.39 -9.01
CA LEU A 38 -7.11 -8.27 -8.79
C LEU A 38 -7.42 -9.71 -9.20
N THR A 39 -8.58 -9.95 -9.82
CA THR A 39 -8.98 -11.27 -10.30
C THR A 39 -8.00 -11.77 -11.34
N GLY A 40 -7.48 -12.98 -11.15
CA GLY A 40 -6.51 -13.60 -12.07
C GLY A 40 -5.06 -13.26 -11.81
N PHE A 41 -4.75 -12.32 -10.90
CA PHE A 41 -3.40 -12.14 -10.38
C PHE A 41 -3.10 -13.16 -9.28
N THR A 42 -1.87 -13.68 -9.25
CA THR A 42 -1.40 -14.46 -8.10
C THR A 42 -1.09 -13.54 -6.93
N THR A 43 -1.11 -14.06 -5.70
CA THR A 43 -0.74 -13.30 -4.50
C THR A 43 0.68 -12.73 -4.58
N GLN A 44 1.61 -13.45 -5.22
CA GLN A 44 2.97 -12.97 -5.48
C GLN A 44 2.96 -11.75 -6.41
N GLN A 45 2.18 -11.81 -7.50
CA GLN A 45 2.05 -10.67 -8.42
C GLN A 45 1.44 -9.48 -7.69
N ILE A 46 0.37 -9.69 -6.93
CA ILE A 46 -0.30 -8.66 -6.13
C ILE A 46 0.67 -7.99 -5.16
N LEU A 47 1.45 -8.77 -4.41
CA LEU A 47 2.46 -8.27 -3.48
C LEU A 47 3.46 -7.31 -4.16
N LEU A 48 3.80 -7.60 -5.43
CA LEU A 48 4.82 -6.90 -6.19
C LEU A 48 4.29 -5.78 -7.11
N LEU A 49 2.97 -5.64 -7.28
CA LEU A 49 2.34 -4.67 -8.20
C LEU A 49 2.79 -3.21 -7.97
N ASP A 50 2.74 -2.74 -6.71
CA ASP A 50 3.33 -1.46 -6.29
C ASP A 50 4.28 -1.67 -5.11
N TYR A 51 5.38 -2.36 -5.41
CA TYR A 51 6.42 -2.67 -4.45
C TYR A 51 7.65 -1.78 -4.61
N LYS A 52 8.19 -1.28 -3.50
CA LYS A 52 9.46 -0.56 -3.46
C LYS A 52 10.27 -0.97 -2.25
N THR A 53 11.59 -1.01 -2.43
CA THR A 53 12.53 -1.14 -1.33
C THR A 53 12.91 0.24 -0.78
N SER A 54 13.20 0.31 0.50
CA SER A 54 13.69 1.51 1.19
C SER A 54 14.74 1.09 2.21
N VAL A 55 15.73 1.95 2.44
CA VAL A 55 16.81 1.68 3.39
C VAL A 55 16.60 2.53 4.63
N PHE A 56 16.48 1.87 5.77
CA PHE A 56 16.37 2.53 7.08
C PHE A 56 17.52 2.07 7.96
N ASN A 57 18.44 2.98 8.30
CA ASN A 57 19.60 2.67 9.14
C ASN A 57 20.32 1.35 8.72
N ASN A 58 20.75 1.29 7.45
CA ASN A 58 21.39 0.12 6.82
C ASN A 58 20.55 -1.16 6.72
N GLN A 59 19.29 -1.15 7.19
CA GLN A 59 18.34 -2.24 6.99
C GLN A 59 17.55 -2.02 5.70
N ILE A 60 17.42 -3.07 4.88
CA ILE A 60 16.66 -2.99 3.62
C ILE A 60 15.26 -3.51 3.88
N TRP A 61 14.26 -2.67 3.63
CA TRP A 61 12.85 -2.98 3.85
C TRP A 61 12.05 -2.96 2.55
N GLY A 62 11.22 -3.98 2.35
CA GLY A 62 10.25 -4.05 1.26
C GLY A 62 8.89 -3.49 1.68
N ILE A 63 8.29 -2.63 0.85
CA ILE A 63 6.97 -2.06 1.15
C ILE A 63 6.10 -2.14 -0.11
N GLY A 64 5.20 -3.13 -0.11
CA GLY A 64 4.16 -3.30 -1.12
C GLY A 64 2.87 -2.58 -0.76
N VAL A 65 2.12 -2.17 -1.78
CA VAL A 65 0.82 -1.50 -1.64
C VAL A 65 -0.15 -2.08 -2.66
N ALA A 66 -1.36 -2.41 -2.21
CA ALA A 66 -2.49 -2.68 -3.10
C ALA A 66 -3.64 -1.73 -2.75
N GLU A 67 -3.95 -0.83 -3.67
CA GLU A 67 -5.13 0.04 -3.62
C GLU A 67 -6.29 -0.69 -4.29
N THR A 68 -7.40 -0.87 -3.58
CA THR A 68 -8.55 -1.62 -4.09
C THR A 68 -9.89 -1.10 -3.55
N TRP A 69 -10.97 -1.34 -4.29
CA TRP A 69 -12.35 -1.21 -3.83
C TRP A 69 -12.84 -2.43 -3.05
N HIS A 70 -12.14 -3.56 -3.17
CA HIS A 70 -12.52 -4.84 -2.59
C HIS A 70 -11.41 -5.38 -1.68
N PRO A 71 -11.13 -4.71 -0.54
CA PRO A 71 -10.09 -5.17 0.38
C PRO A 71 -10.38 -6.57 0.95
N SER A 72 -11.65 -6.98 1.00
CA SER A 72 -12.04 -8.32 1.47
C SER A 72 -11.38 -9.44 0.66
N TYR A 73 -11.24 -9.29 -0.66
CA TYR A 73 -10.56 -10.28 -1.50
C TYR A 73 -9.12 -10.52 -1.04
N LEU A 74 -8.39 -9.45 -0.70
CA LEU A 74 -7.01 -9.55 -0.22
C LEU A 74 -6.93 -10.09 1.21
N LEU A 75 -7.88 -9.72 2.06
CA LEU A 75 -7.96 -10.24 3.43
C LEU A 75 -8.33 -11.73 3.46
N GLU A 76 -9.18 -12.19 2.54
CA GLU A 76 -9.50 -13.62 2.37
C GLU A 76 -8.28 -14.45 1.92
N HIS A 77 -7.33 -13.82 1.24
CA HIS A 77 -6.06 -14.44 0.82
C HIS A 77 -4.87 -14.01 1.71
N GLN A 78 -5.15 -13.57 2.95
CA GLN A 78 -4.12 -13.09 3.88
C GLN A 78 -3.01 -14.11 4.09
N ASP A 79 -3.34 -15.38 4.33
CA ASP A 79 -2.34 -16.42 4.60
C ASP A 79 -1.40 -16.64 3.41
N ASP A 80 -1.93 -16.66 2.20
CA ASP A 80 -1.15 -16.78 0.97
C ASP A 80 -0.26 -15.54 0.77
N LEU A 81 -0.77 -14.33 1.03
CA LEU A 81 0.03 -13.11 0.97
C LEU A 81 1.16 -13.11 2.00
N LEU A 82 0.91 -13.55 3.24
CA LEU A 82 1.94 -13.67 4.27
C LEU A 82 3.02 -14.68 3.89
N GLN A 83 2.64 -15.80 3.25
CA GLN A 83 3.61 -16.76 2.72
C GLN A 83 4.46 -16.16 1.60
N GLU A 84 3.86 -15.42 0.65
CA GLU A 84 4.60 -14.74 -0.41
C GLU A 84 5.50 -13.64 0.15
N MET A 85 5.08 -12.92 1.20
CA MET A 85 5.91 -11.95 1.91
C MET A 85 7.15 -12.62 2.52
N ALA A 86 6.99 -13.78 3.17
CA ALA A 86 8.11 -14.52 3.75
C ALA A 86 9.11 -15.01 2.68
N LYS A 87 8.61 -15.49 1.54
CA LYS A 87 9.43 -15.87 0.38
C LYS A 87 10.19 -14.67 -0.18
N GLU A 88 9.49 -13.55 -0.42
CA GLU A 88 10.08 -12.33 -0.97
C GLU A 88 11.12 -11.72 -0.03
N LYS A 89 10.87 -11.73 1.28
CA LYS A 89 11.85 -11.31 2.30
C LYS A 89 13.16 -12.06 2.17
N THR A 90 13.09 -13.38 1.95
CA THR A 90 14.26 -14.24 1.80
C THR A 90 14.93 -14.03 0.43
N ASN A 91 14.16 -14.03 -0.65
CA ASN A 91 14.66 -13.91 -2.03
C ASN A 91 15.37 -12.57 -2.28
N SER A 92 14.83 -11.48 -1.72
CA SER A 92 15.35 -10.13 -1.86
C SER A 92 16.29 -9.72 -0.71
N ASN A 93 16.65 -10.66 0.18
CA ASN A 93 17.55 -10.45 1.32
C ASN A 93 17.15 -9.21 2.17
N LEU A 94 15.87 -9.10 2.48
CA LEU A 94 15.29 -7.98 3.20
C LEU A 94 15.37 -8.20 4.71
N THR A 95 15.63 -7.13 5.44
CA THR A 95 15.53 -7.11 6.91
C THR A 95 14.07 -7.18 7.36
N GLY A 96 13.17 -6.50 6.63
CA GLY A 96 11.74 -6.55 6.88
C GLY A 96 10.90 -6.34 5.63
N ILE A 97 9.65 -6.79 5.66
CA ILE A 97 8.69 -6.60 4.57
C ILE A 97 7.30 -6.25 5.10
N LEU A 98 6.64 -5.28 4.46
CA LEU A 98 5.32 -4.80 4.82
C LEU A 98 4.43 -4.76 3.58
N PHE A 99 3.13 -5.02 3.75
CA PHE A 99 2.16 -4.92 2.67
C PHE A 99 0.91 -4.15 3.10
N SER A 100 0.63 -3.02 2.47
CA SER A 100 -0.56 -2.21 2.76
C SER A 100 -1.71 -2.56 1.83
N ILE A 101 -2.82 -2.99 2.40
CA ILE A 101 -4.12 -3.14 1.73
C ILE A 101 -4.90 -1.85 1.97
N ILE A 102 -5.12 -1.08 0.90
CA ILE A 102 -5.73 0.24 0.96
C ILE A 102 -7.14 0.19 0.38
N ASP A 103 -8.15 0.32 1.24
CA ASP A 103 -9.54 0.54 0.85
C ASP A 103 -9.69 2.01 0.42
N ILE A 104 -9.77 2.22 -0.89
CA ILE A 104 -9.87 3.56 -1.49
C ILE A 104 -11.18 4.24 -1.08
N LEU A 105 -12.26 3.47 -0.95
CA LEU A 105 -13.61 4.01 -0.70
C LEU A 105 -13.79 4.43 0.75
N LYS A 106 -13.19 3.68 1.69
CA LYS A 106 -13.25 4.00 3.13
C LYS A 106 -12.04 4.78 3.64
N GLU A 107 -11.10 5.11 2.76
CA GLU A 107 -9.83 5.74 3.10
C GLU A 107 -9.13 5.02 4.27
N LYS A 108 -9.00 3.70 4.17
CA LYS A 108 -8.48 2.85 5.24
C LYS A 108 -7.31 2.02 4.78
N ASN A 109 -6.22 2.02 5.55
CA ASN A 109 -5.06 1.17 5.32
C ASN A 109 -4.96 0.07 6.38
N LEU A 110 -5.06 -1.18 5.93
CA LEU A 110 -4.80 -2.38 6.70
C LEU A 110 -3.46 -2.97 6.26
N MET A 111 -2.47 -2.94 7.14
CA MET A 111 -1.13 -3.43 6.84
C MET A 111 -0.94 -4.85 7.35
N LEU A 112 -0.52 -5.76 6.47
CA LEU A 112 -0.13 -7.12 6.83
C LEU A 112 1.27 -7.13 7.44
N ILE A 113 1.42 -7.88 8.52
CA ILE A 113 2.61 -7.99 9.35
C ILE A 113 3.06 -9.46 9.38
N PRO A 114 4.17 -9.83 8.71
CA PRO A 114 4.54 -11.23 8.50
C PRO A 114 5.22 -11.89 9.72
N GLY A 115 5.60 -11.11 10.73
CA GLY A 115 6.26 -11.64 11.92
C GLY A 115 6.58 -10.59 12.98
N GLU A 116 7.14 -11.06 14.10
CA GLU A 116 7.46 -10.24 15.27
C GLU A 116 8.45 -9.08 15.03
N PRO A 117 9.49 -9.22 14.17
CA PRO A 117 10.37 -8.09 13.88
C PRO A 117 9.61 -6.90 13.28
N GLU A 118 8.75 -7.16 12.29
CA GLU A 118 7.88 -6.17 11.66
C GLU A 118 6.84 -5.63 12.64
N ASN A 119 6.25 -6.50 13.47
CA ASN A 119 5.30 -6.12 14.51
C ASN A 119 5.90 -5.07 15.46
N THR A 120 7.11 -5.33 15.97
CA THR A 120 7.81 -4.44 16.89
C THR A 120 7.99 -3.04 16.29
N VAL A 121 8.43 -2.98 15.03
CA VAL A 121 8.65 -1.72 14.31
C VAL A 121 7.33 -0.99 14.10
N ILE A 122 6.29 -1.67 13.61
CA ILE A 122 5.01 -1.02 13.27
C ILE A 122 4.27 -0.50 14.50
N ARG A 123 4.24 -1.27 15.59
CA ARG A 123 3.61 -0.81 16.84
C ARG A 123 4.26 0.46 17.36
N ALA A 124 5.60 0.51 17.36
CA ALA A 124 6.34 1.67 17.83
C ALA A 124 6.26 2.88 16.88
N ALA A 125 6.42 2.65 15.57
CA ALA A 125 6.45 3.73 14.58
C ALA A 125 5.07 4.38 14.38
N PHE A 126 3.98 3.62 14.49
CA PHE A 126 2.63 4.13 14.21
C PHE A 126 1.74 4.26 15.45
N ASN A 127 2.18 3.78 16.61
CA ASN A 127 1.40 3.72 17.84
C ASN A 127 0.06 3.02 17.63
N VAL A 128 0.12 1.83 17.03
CA VAL A 128 -1.03 0.97 16.72
C VAL A 128 -0.80 -0.42 17.30
N ASP A 129 -1.88 -1.17 17.48
CA ASP A 129 -1.79 -2.60 17.82
C ASP A 129 -1.91 -3.45 16.54
N VAL A 130 -1.31 -4.64 16.60
CA VAL A 130 -1.42 -5.66 15.56
C VAL A 130 -2.28 -6.78 16.10
N VAL A 131 -3.37 -7.07 15.40
CA VAL A 131 -4.31 -8.14 15.74
C VAL A 131 -4.42 -9.04 14.52
N ASP A 132 -4.27 -10.35 14.71
CA ASP A 132 -4.33 -11.35 13.64
C ASP A 132 -3.41 -11.01 12.44
N GLN A 133 -2.18 -10.56 12.73
CA GLN A 133 -1.18 -10.14 11.73
C GLN A 133 -1.58 -8.91 10.88
N ILE A 134 -2.58 -8.15 11.32
CA ILE A 134 -3.02 -6.91 10.67
C ILE A 134 -2.83 -5.71 11.61
N ALA A 135 -2.22 -4.65 11.11
CA ALA A 135 -2.18 -3.34 11.74
C ALA A 135 -3.14 -2.37 11.04
N ASP A 136 -4.06 -1.75 11.79
CA ASP A 136 -4.94 -0.70 11.25
C ASP A 136 -4.22 0.65 11.29
N LEU A 137 -3.81 1.15 10.13
CA LEU A 137 -3.10 2.42 10.00
C LEU A 137 -4.05 3.59 9.73
N GLY A 138 -5.37 3.39 9.75
CA GLY A 138 -6.36 4.44 9.51
C GLY A 138 -6.17 5.12 8.14
N PRO A 139 -6.29 6.46 8.05
CA PRO A 139 -6.27 7.20 6.78
C PRO A 139 -4.85 7.48 6.23
N ARG A 140 -3.96 6.48 6.30
CA ARG A 140 -2.58 6.56 5.79
C ARG A 140 -2.47 5.90 4.42
N MET A 141 -2.83 6.64 3.39
CA MET A 141 -2.94 6.15 2.00
C MET A 141 -1.64 6.28 1.21
N SER A 142 -0.75 7.21 1.58
CA SER A 142 0.47 7.50 0.82
C SER A 142 1.69 6.85 1.44
N ARG A 143 2.26 5.84 0.77
CA ARG A 143 3.55 5.24 1.17
C ARG A 143 4.61 6.31 1.44
N LYS A 144 4.84 7.22 0.49
CA LYS A 144 5.90 8.25 0.57
C LYS A 144 5.66 9.30 1.66
N LYS A 145 4.42 9.76 1.86
CA LYS A 145 4.14 10.87 2.78
C LYS A 145 3.73 10.43 4.18
N GLN A 146 3.18 9.22 4.33
CA GLN A 146 2.51 8.79 5.57
C GLN A 146 3.05 7.48 6.14
N ILE A 147 3.74 6.64 5.37
CA ILE A 147 4.30 5.37 5.85
C ILE A 147 5.82 5.47 6.03
N ILE A 148 6.53 6.01 5.04
CA ILE A 148 8.00 6.14 5.09
C ILE A 148 8.46 7.05 6.25
N PRO A 149 7.93 8.27 6.47
CA PRO A 149 8.50 9.16 7.48
C PRO A 149 8.45 8.62 8.92
N PRO A 150 7.34 7.99 9.40
CA PRO A 150 7.32 7.35 10.71
C PRO A 150 8.35 6.21 10.87
N LEU A 151 8.59 5.43 9.80
CA LEU A 151 9.63 4.40 9.81
C LEU A 151 11.03 5.02 9.89
N GLU A 152 11.30 6.07 9.11
CA GLU A 152 12.57 6.82 9.19
C GLU A 152 12.81 7.36 10.60
N GLU A 153 11.79 7.93 11.24
CA GLU A 153 11.87 8.44 12.61
C GLU A 153 12.14 7.32 13.61
N TYR A 154 11.44 6.19 13.49
CA TYR A 154 11.66 5.01 14.34
C TYR A 154 13.12 4.52 14.26
N PHE A 155 13.64 4.28 13.05
CA PHE A 155 14.98 3.75 12.86
C PHE A 155 16.08 4.77 13.18
N LYS A 156 15.80 6.07 13.06
CA LYS A 156 16.71 7.12 13.53
C LYS A 156 16.87 7.11 15.05
N ASN A 157 15.79 6.81 15.77
CA ASN A 157 15.78 6.78 17.24
C ASN A 157 16.18 5.41 17.81
N ASN A 158 16.23 4.36 16.98
CA ASN A 158 16.59 2.99 17.33
C ASN A 158 17.62 2.43 16.32
N PRO A 159 18.88 2.90 16.37
CA PRO A 159 19.91 2.52 15.42
C PRO A 159 20.45 1.09 15.63
#